data_AF-A0A0K0DMS9-F1
#
_entry.id   AF-A0A0K0DMS9-F1
#
_cell.length_a   1.000
_cell.length_b   1.000
_cell.length_c   1.000
_cell.angle_alpha   90.00
_cell.angle_beta   90.00
_cell.angle_gamma   90.00
#
_symmetry.space_group_name_H-M   'P 1'
#
loop_
_entity.id
_entity.type
_entity.pdbx_description
1 polymer ?
#
loop_
_entity_poly.entity_id
_entity_poly.type
_entity_poly.pdbx_seq_one_letter_code
_entity_poly.pdbx_strand_id
1 'polypeptide(L)'
;MRPLPIEETRAISIHTGILYNGRLLAGVKKKKRGSLIFVSNCKTPSKREDLIKELGRFTPITVRGACERWLSVGEEMRSYSCKEDCDEESLIATHRFYISFENSICNDYITEKFFMRISQMLIPIVVRRRIYEDAGIPRGSFIALDDFGSMKELGDRLRVLQANDTEYLK
;
A
#
# COMPACT_ATOMS: atom_id res chain seq x y z
N MET A 1 39.21 -14.81 -10.01
CA MET A 1 38.82 -14.42 -8.64
C MET A 1 38.67 -15.70 -7.82
N ARG A 2 39.31 -15.82 -6.65
CA ARG A 2 39.08 -16.97 -5.77
C ARG A 2 37.76 -16.73 -5.00
N PRO A 3 36.84 -17.69 -4.95
CA PRO A 3 35.61 -17.54 -4.18
C PRO A 3 35.95 -17.37 -2.68
N LEU A 4 35.15 -16.55 -1.98
CA LEU A 4 35.31 -16.33 -0.55
C LEU A 4 35.02 -17.64 0.23
N PRO A 5 35.70 -17.87 1.37
CA PRO A 5 35.40 -18.97 2.28
C PRO A 5 33.92 -19.02 2.69
N ILE A 6 33.38 -20.23 2.87
CA ILE A 6 31.98 -20.49 3.20
C ILE A 6 31.56 -19.82 4.53
N GLU A 7 32.46 -19.71 5.49
CA GLU A 7 32.19 -19.02 6.76
C GLU A 7 32.06 -17.51 6.60
N GLU A 8 32.89 -16.91 5.75
CA GLU A 8 32.89 -15.46 5.50
C GLU A 8 31.63 -15.04 4.74
N THR A 9 31.19 -15.86 3.76
CA THR A 9 29.92 -15.66 3.06
C THR A 9 28.70 -15.82 3.98
N ARG A 10 28.72 -16.77 4.93
CA ARG A 10 27.66 -16.95 5.93
C ARG A 10 27.62 -15.78 6.93
N ALA A 11 28.76 -15.30 7.40
CA ALA A 11 28.84 -14.13 8.27
C ALA A 11 28.34 -12.85 7.57
N ILE A 12 28.69 -12.64 6.31
CA ILE A 12 28.18 -11.52 5.49
C ILE A 12 26.66 -11.64 5.32
N SER A 13 26.13 -12.84 5.05
CA SER A 13 24.69 -13.07 4.89
C SER A 13 23.91 -12.81 6.19
N ILE A 14 24.44 -13.23 7.34
CA ILE A 14 23.85 -12.95 8.67
C ILE A 14 23.89 -11.44 8.95
N HIS A 15 25.03 -10.80 8.73
CA HIS A 15 25.19 -9.37 9.00
C HIS A 15 24.29 -8.50 8.10
N THR A 16 24.23 -8.82 6.81
CA THR A 16 23.32 -8.15 5.86
C THR A 16 21.86 -8.41 6.21
N GLY A 17 21.49 -9.62 6.65
CA GLY A 17 20.14 -9.91 7.15
C GLY A 17 19.76 -9.11 8.40
N ILE A 18 20.67 -8.96 9.36
CA ILE A 18 20.46 -8.14 10.56
C ILE A 18 20.29 -6.66 10.20
N LEU A 19 21.16 -6.13 9.33
CA LEU A 19 21.08 -4.73 8.88
C LEU A 19 19.81 -4.46 8.07
N TYR A 20 19.42 -5.39 7.21
CA TYR A 20 18.19 -5.31 6.43
C TYR A 20 16.96 -5.30 7.34
N ASN A 21 16.87 -6.23 8.30
CA ASN A 21 15.79 -6.24 9.28
C ASN A 21 15.77 -4.96 10.14
N GLY A 22 16.94 -4.47 10.56
CA GLY A 22 17.04 -3.21 11.30
C GLY A 22 16.47 -2.01 10.52
N ARG A 23 16.83 -1.88 9.23
CA ARG A 23 16.30 -0.82 8.35
C ARG A 23 14.80 -0.98 8.08
N LEU A 24 14.34 -2.22 7.84
CA LEU A 24 12.93 -2.53 7.63
C LEU A 24 12.08 -2.14 8.85
N LEU A 25 12.50 -2.57 10.05
CA LEU A 25 11.82 -2.23 11.31
C LEU A 25 11.82 -0.72 11.55
N ALA A 26 12.94 -0.03 11.29
CA ALA A 26 13.01 1.42 11.41
C ALA A 26 12.06 2.13 10.41
N GLY A 27 11.94 1.62 9.19
CA GLY A 27 11.00 2.11 8.17
C GLY A 27 9.54 1.91 8.59
N VAL A 28 9.17 0.70 9.01
CA VAL A 28 7.79 0.38 9.46
C VAL A 28 7.39 1.20 10.68
N LYS A 29 8.32 1.45 11.61
CA LYS A 29 8.05 2.30 12.78
C LYS A 29 7.65 3.72 12.40
N LYS A 30 8.14 4.27 11.28
CA LYS A 30 7.74 5.60 10.78
C LYS A 30 6.38 5.60 10.08
N LYS A 31 5.95 4.45 9.54
CA LYS A 31 4.66 4.30 8.85
C LYS A 31 3.51 4.18 9.85
N LYS A 32 2.96 5.33 10.24
CA LYS A 32 1.84 5.45 11.21
C LYS A 32 0.48 5.69 10.58
N ARG A 33 0.43 6.20 9.35
CA ARG A 33 -0.80 6.53 8.64
C ARG A 33 -1.31 5.32 7.84
N GLY A 34 -2.61 5.34 7.55
CA GLY A 34 -3.32 4.26 6.86
C GLY A 34 -3.04 4.24 5.36
N SER A 35 -4.10 4.36 4.57
CA SER A 35 -4.03 4.26 3.10
C SER A 35 -3.71 5.60 2.45
N LEU A 36 -2.92 5.57 1.38
CA LEU A 36 -2.55 6.71 0.55
C LEU A 36 -2.96 6.47 -0.91
N ILE A 37 -3.37 7.53 -1.60
CA ILE A 37 -3.51 7.52 -3.05
C ILE A 37 -3.12 8.87 -3.66
N PHE A 38 -2.34 8.81 -4.75
CA PHE A 38 -2.10 9.94 -5.64
C PHE A 38 -2.97 9.78 -6.90
N VAL A 39 -3.85 10.75 -7.15
CA VAL A 39 -4.93 10.58 -8.14
C VAL A 39 -5.29 11.90 -8.83
N SER A 40 -5.24 11.87 -10.16
CA SER A 40 -5.58 12.99 -11.03
C SER A 40 -6.70 12.68 -12.03
N ASN A 41 -6.97 11.40 -12.33
CA ASN A 41 -8.12 10.99 -13.13
C ASN A 41 -9.32 10.64 -12.22
N CYS A 42 -10.33 11.51 -12.23
CA CYS A 42 -11.47 11.49 -11.31
C CYS A 42 -12.74 10.90 -11.92
N LYS A 43 -12.69 10.30 -13.10
CA LYS A 43 -13.85 9.61 -13.66
C LYS A 43 -13.36 8.45 -14.49
N THR A 44 -13.52 7.25 -13.95
CA THR A 44 -12.87 6.07 -14.52
C THR A 44 -13.87 5.00 -14.93
N PRO A 45 -13.63 4.27 -16.03
CA PRO A 45 -14.44 3.11 -16.38
C PRO A 45 -14.54 2.07 -15.25
N SER A 46 -13.47 1.90 -14.45
CA SER A 46 -13.47 1.00 -13.29
C SER A 46 -14.33 1.47 -12.12
N LYS A 47 -14.78 2.73 -12.12
CA LYS A 47 -15.43 3.38 -10.99
C LYS A 47 -14.57 3.33 -9.72
N ARG A 48 -13.24 3.40 -9.83
CA ARG A 48 -12.35 3.31 -8.66
C ARG A 48 -12.67 4.36 -7.60
N GLU A 49 -13.17 5.52 -8.03
CA GLU A 49 -13.65 6.60 -7.18
C GLU A 49 -14.70 6.15 -6.16
N ASP A 50 -15.63 5.30 -6.56
CA ASP A 50 -16.73 4.82 -5.73
C ASP A 50 -16.18 3.83 -4.70
N LEU A 51 -15.25 2.96 -5.11
CA LEU A 51 -14.54 2.05 -4.22
C LEU A 51 -13.70 2.80 -3.16
N ILE A 52 -13.00 3.88 -3.58
CA ILE A 52 -12.23 4.73 -2.66
C ILE A 52 -13.15 5.39 -1.63
N LYS A 53 -14.27 5.95 -2.07
CA LYS A 53 -15.26 6.59 -1.18
C LYS A 53 -15.86 5.58 -0.21
N GLU A 54 -16.24 4.40 -0.69
CA GLU A 54 -16.83 3.36 0.13
C GLU A 54 -15.86 2.85 1.20
N LEU A 55 -14.61 2.57 0.82
CA LEU A 55 -13.56 2.17 1.77
C LEU A 55 -13.26 3.29 2.80
N GLY A 56 -13.29 4.55 2.35
CA GLY A 56 -13.08 5.74 3.18
C GLY A 56 -14.08 5.92 4.32
N ARG A 57 -15.23 5.22 4.29
CA ARG A 57 -16.21 5.16 5.39
C ARG A 57 -15.71 4.32 6.58
N PHE A 58 -14.82 3.35 6.32
CA PHE A 58 -14.40 2.35 7.30
C PHE A 58 -12.97 2.56 7.79
N THR A 59 -12.11 3.20 7.00
CA THR A 59 -10.72 3.51 7.38
C THR A 59 -10.29 4.86 6.79
N PRO A 60 -9.42 5.63 7.47
CA PRO A 60 -8.91 6.88 6.90
C PRO A 60 -8.10 6.66 5.62
N ILE A 61 -8.33 7.53 4.64
CA ILE A 61 -7.59 7.55 3.37
C ILE A 61 -7.03 8.95 3.15
N THR A 62 -5.74 9.04 2.91
CA THR A 62 -5.08 10.26 2.44
C THR A 62 -5.18 10.31 0.92
N VAL A 63 -5.89 11.30 0.40
CA VAL A 63 -6.01 11.56 -1.04
C VAL A 63 -5.18 12.78 -1.40
N ARG A 64 -4.41 12.68 -2.48
CA ARG A 64 -3.62 13.78 -3.03
C ARG A 64 -3.71 13.85 -4.54
N GLY A 65 -3.67 15.06 -5.09
CA GLY A 65 -3.74 15.33 -6.53
C GLY A 65 -5.07 15.98 -6.95
N ALA A 66 -5.31 16.06 -8.26
CA ALA A 66 -6.43 16.83 -8.81
C ALA A 66 -7.82 16.34 -8.32
N CYS A 67 -7.94 15.08 -7.89
CA CYS A 67 -9.20 14.52 -7.38
C CYS A 67 -9.41 14.69 -5.88
N GLU A 68 -8.46 15.29 -5.14
CA GLU A 68 -8.51 15.38 -3.68
C GLU A 68 -9.80 16.02 -3.17
N ARG A 69 -10.17 17.18 -3.73
CA ARG A 69 -11.41 17.88 -3.35
C ARG A 69 -12.65 17.04 -3.63
N TRP A 70 -12.67 16.24 -4.69
CA TRP A 70 -13.86 15.48 -5.06
C TRP A 70 -14.00 14.17 -4.30
N LEU A 71 -12.87 13.53 -3.97
CA LEU A 71 -12.85 12.30 -3.19
C LEU A 71 -12.94 12.58 -1.68
N SER A 72 -12.53 13.76 -1.20
CA SER A 72 -12.56 14.11 0.23
C SER A 72 -13.86 14.77 0.69
N VAL A 73 -14.93 14.76 -0.12
CA VAL A 73 -16.21 15.41 0.18
C VAL A 73 -17.26 14.36 0.58
N GLY A 74 -17.70 14.44 1.84
CA GLY A 74 -18.79 13.64 2.43
C GLY A 74 -18.58 13.50 3.94
N GLU A 75 -19.64 13.67 4.75
CA GLU A 75 -19.57 13.62 6.23
C GLU A 75 -19.03 12.30 6.79
N GLU A 76 -19.08 11.22 6.01
CA GLU A 76 -18.64 9.89 6.42
C GLU A 76 -17.22 9.53 5.99
N MET A 77 -16.61 10.27 5.06
CA MET A 77 -15.27 9.96 4.60
C MET A 77 -14.24 10.51 5.59
N ARG A 78 -13.50 9.61 6.23
CA ARG A 78 -12.37 9.99 7.09
C ARG A 78 -11.18 10.38 6.22
N SER A 79 -11.21 11.56 5.62
CA SER A 79 -10.06 12.09 4.88
C SER A 79 -9.03 12.68 5.86
N TYR A 80 -7.77 12.29 5.72
CA TYR A 80 -6.68 12.92 6.47
C TYR A 80 -6.30 14.23 5.79
N SER A 81 -6.68 15.36 6.40
CA SER A 81 -6.13 16.66 6.02
C SER A 81 -4.75 16.82 6.66
N CYS A 82 -3.73 16.77 5.82
CA CYS A 82 -2.34 16.93 6.19
C CYS A 82 -2.03 18.45 6.30
N LYS A 83 -1.68 18.92 7.52
CA LYS A 83 -1.38 20.33 7.82
C LYS A 83 0.06 20.72 7.50
N GLU A 84 0.99 19.77 7.58
CA GLU A 84 2.44 19.89 7.31
C GLU A 84 2.96 18.57 6.68
N ASP A 85 4.06 18.66 5.93
CA ASP A 85 4.74 17.53 5.24
C ASP A 85 3.83 16.69 4.34
N CYS A 86 3.21 17.36 3.36
CA CYS A 86 2.34 16.74 2.35
C CYS A 86 3.06 16.48 1.02
N ASP A 87 4.39 16.61 0.96
CA ASP A 87 5.14 16.20 -0.20
C ASP A 87 5.06 14.68 -0.39
N GLU A 88 5.31 14.22 -1.60
CA GLU A 88 5.15 12.83 -1.96
C GLU A 88 6.04 11.91 -1.10
N GLU A 89 7.29 12.31 -0.83
CA GLU A 89 8.24 11.51 -0.07
C GLU A 89 7.79 11.32 1.38
N SER A 90 7.37 12.39 2.06
CA SER A 90 6.82 12.32 3.42
C SER A 90 5.58 11.42 3.48
N LEU A 91 4.67 11.53 2.51
CA LEU A 91 3.46 10.73 2.49
C LEU A 91 3.79 9.24 2.30
N ILE A 92 4.69 8.90 1.38
CA ILE A 92 5.19 7.54 1.18
C ILE A 92 5.85 7.01 2.47
N ALA A 93 6.70 7.82 3.11
CA ALA A 93 7.43 7.43 4.32
C ALA A 93 6.52 7.19 5.53
N THR A 94 5.35 7.83 5.56
CA THR A 94 4.44 7.79 6.71
C THR A 94 3.24 6.85 6.55
N HIS A 95 2.94 6.36 5.34
CA HIS A 95 1.80 5.48 5.07
C HIS A 95 2.18 4.02 4.91
N ARG A 96 1.26 3.13 5.32
CA ARG A 96 1.40 1.68 5.23
C ARG A 96 0.87 1.10 3.95
N PHE A 97 -0.23 1.66 3.43
CA PHE A 97 -0.93 1.08 2.30
C PHE A 97 -1.00 2.08 1.16
N TYR A 98 -0.97 1.56 -0.06
CA TYR A 98 -1.23 2.35 -1.26
C TYR A 98 -2.43 1.79 -2.00
N ILE A 99 -3.41 2.62 -2.34
CA ILE A 99 -4.55 2.19 -3.14
C ILE A 99 -4.11 2.16 -4.61
N SER A 100 -3.87 0.96 -5.13
CA SER A 100 -3.41 0.71 -6.50
C SER A 100 -4.58 0.42 -7.46
N PHE A 101 -5.73 1.05 -7.25
CA PHE A 101 -6.90 0.86 -8.12
C PHE A 101 -6.66 1.50 -9.49
N GLU A 102 -6.68 0.68 -10.52
CA GLU A 102 -6.49 1.09 -11.91
C GLU A 102 -7.71 1.81 -12.48
N ASN A 103 -7.49 2.60 -13.54
CA ASN A 103 -8.56 3.33 -14.23
C ASN A 103 -9.53 2.38 -14.97
N SER A 104 -9.09 1.17 -15.30
CA SER A 104 -9.86 0.12 -15.95
C SER A 104 -9.55 -1.22 -15.28
N ILE A 105 -10.53 -2.12 -15.20
CA ILE A 105 -10.32 -3.49 -14.69
C ILE A 105 -10.12 -4.40 -15.90
N CYS A 106 -8.87 -4.73 -16.20
CA CYS A 106 -8.50 -5.60 -17.31
C CYS A 106 -7.50 -6.67 -16.85
N ASN A 107 -7.53 -7.84 -17.48
CA ASN A 107 -6.43 -8.80 -17.34
C ASN A 107 -5.13 -8.15 -17.85
N ASP A 108 -4.01 -8.48 -17.23
CA ASP A 108 -2.66 -8.00 -17.57
C ASP A 108 -2.41 -6.49 -17.41
N TYR A 109 -3.36 -5.73 -16.85
CA TYR A 109 -3.22 -4.30 -16.65
C TYR A 109 -2.76 -3.97 -15.23
N ILE A 110 -1.47 -4.23 -14.96
CA ILE A 110 -0.79 -3.85 -13.71
C ILE A 110 0.24 -2.77 -14.03
N THR A 111 0.06 -1.57 -13.47
CA THR A 111 0.86 -0.40 -13.85
C THR A 111 1.89 0.00 -12.79
N GLU A 112 2.55 1.14 -13.00
CA GLU A 112 3.49 1.76 -12.05
C GLU A 112 2.89 1.94 -10.65
N LYS A 113 1.56 2.08 -10.54
CA LYS A 113 0.85 2.24 -9.27
C LYS A 113 1.09 1.09 -8.30
N PHE A 114 1.33 -0.11 -8.82
CA PHE A 114 1.68 -1.26 -8.00
C PHE A 114 3.20 -1.32 -7.76
N PHE A 115 3.97 -1.45 -8.83
CA PHE A 115 5.41 -1.74 -8.76
C PHE A 115 6.24 -0.62 -8.12
N MET A 116 5.86 0.63 -8.32
CA MET A 116 6.58 1.77 -7.73
C MET A 116 6.33 1.86 -6.22
N ARG A 117 5.16 1.45 -5.73
CA ARG A 117 4.77 1.66 -4.33
C ARG A 117 5.16 0.51 -3.43
N ILE A 118 5.13 -0.72 -3.95
CA ILE A 118 5.65 -1.88 -3.25
C ILE A 118 7.15 -1.76 -2.96
N SER A 119 7.94 -1.21 -3.90
CA SER A 119 9.38 -0.96 -3.69
C SER A 119 9.68 0.12 -2.65
N GLN A 120 8.67 0.91 -2.25
CA GLN A 120 8.74 1.96 -1.23
C GLN A 120 8.16 1.52 0.13
N MET A 121 7.98 0.22 0.33
CA MET A 121 7.42 -0.39 1.54
C MET A 121 5.97 0.05 1.83
N LEU A 122 5.18 0.34 0.80
CA LEU A 122 3.72 0.43 0.92
C LEU A 122 3.12 -0.88 0.41
N ILE A 123 2.25 -1.51 1.21
CA ILE A 123 1.51 -2.69 0.75
C ILE A 123 0.40 -2.21 -0.21
N PRO A 124 0.42 -2.65 -1.48
CA PRO A 124 -0.63 -2.29 -2.43
C PRO A 124 -1.97 -2.91 -2.07
N ILE A 125 -3.03 -2.13 -2.20
CA ILE A 125 -4.43 -2.57 -2.15
C ILE A 125 -4.95 -2.59 -3.58
N VAL A 126 -5.43 -3.74 -4.03
CA VAL A 126 -5.80 -4.01 -5.42
C VAL A 126 -7.26 -4.46 -5.52
N VAL A 127 -7.86 -4.39 -6.71
CA VAL A 127 -9.28 -4.71 -6.88
C VAL A 127 -9.53 -6.22 -7.00
N ARG A 128 -8.70 -6.95 -7.75
CA ARG A 128 -8.89 -8.39 -7.99
C ARG A 128 -7.62 -9.19 -7.79
N ARG A 129 -7.64 -10.16 -6.88
CA ARG A 129 -6.49 -11.01 -6.56
C ARG A 129 -5.93 -11.73 -7.77
N ARG A 130 -6.81 -12.35 -8.55
CA ARG A 130 -6.42 -13.20 -9.68
C ARG A 130 -5.57 -12.47 -10.73
N ILE A 131 -5.82 -11.18 -10.98
CA ILE A 131 -5.04 -10.39 -11.95
C ILE A 131 -3.55 -10.37 -11.58
N TYR A 132 -3.24 -10.26 -10.28
CA TYR A 132 -1.88 -10.17 -9.78
C TYR A 132 -1.23 -11.55 -9.64
N GLU A 133 -2.01 -12.56 -9.25
CA GLU A 133 -1.52 -13.95 -9.17
C GLU A 133 -1.22 -14.55 -10.54
N ASP A 134 -2.07 -14.30 -11.53
CA ASP A 134 -1.85 -14.73 -12.92
C ASP A 134 -0.60 -14.05 -13.50
N ALA A 135 -0.23 -12.85 -13.00
CA ALA A 135 1.01 -12.15 -13.32
C ALA A 135 2.23 -12.63 -12.50
N GLY A 136 2.09 -13.66 -11.66
CA GLY A 136 3.16 -14.25 -10.86
C GLY A 136 3.53 -13.48 -9.59
N ILE A 137 2.70 -12.53 -9.14
CA ILE A 137 2.97 -11.73 -7.95
C ILE A 137 2.63 -12.55 -6.69
N PRO A 138 3.55 -12.67 -5.71
CA PRO A 138 3.32 -13.45 -4.49
C PRO A 138 2.11 -12.97 -3.68
N ARG A 139 1.29 -13.92 -3.19
CA ARG A 139 0.02 -13.63 -2.51
C ARG A 139 0.13 -12.69 -1.31
N GLY A 140 1.23 -12.81 -0.55
CA GLY A 140 1.48 -12.01 0.66
C GLY A 140 1.97 -10.59 0.38
N SER A 141 2.21 -10.23 -0.88
CA SER A 141 2.80 -8.93 -1.22
C SER A 141 1.77 -7.81 -1.45
N PHE A 142 0.48 -8.13 -1.42
CA PHE A 142 -0.62 -7.20 -1.62
C PHE A 142 -1.92 -7.66 -0.96
N ILE A 143 -2.83 -6.71 -0.74
CA ILE A 143 -4.17 -6.95 -0.21
C ILE A 143 -5.17 -6.79 -1.35
N ALA A 144 -6.02 -7.78 -1.61
CA ALA A 144 -7.03 -7.70 -2.65
C ALA A 144 -8.41 -7.44 -2.05
N LEU A 145 -9.17 -6.57 -2.68
CA LEU A 145 -10.52 -6.21 -2.26
C LEU A 145 -11.46 -7.42 -2.29
N ASP A 146 -11.35 -8.26 -3.32
CA ASP A 146 -12.15 -9.47 -3.50
C ASP A 146 -11.78 -10.63 -2.56
N ASP A 147 -10.81 -10.45 -1.66
CA ASP A 147 -10.56 -11.36 -0.54
C ASP A 147 -11.57 -11.20 0.60
N PHE A 148 -12.35 -10.11 0.61
CA PHE A 148 -13.23 -9.73 1.72
C PHE A 148 -14.70 -9.75 1.30
N GLY A 149 -15.58 -10.14 2.21
CA GLY A 149 -17.03 -10.16 1.97
C GLY A 149 -17.66 -8.77 1.92
N SER A 150 -16.96 -7.72 2.38
CA SER A 150 -17.42 -6.33 2.34
C SER A 150 -16.28 -5.32 2.47
N MET A 151 -16.53 -4.07 2.05
CA MET A 151 -15.60 -2.94 2.28
C MET A 151 -15.34 -2.66 3.77
N LYS A 152 -16.32 -2.95 4.63
CA LYS A 152 -16.15 -2.85 6.08
C LYS A 152 -15.10 -3.83 6.57
N GLU A 153 -15.15 -5.08 6.13
CA GLU A 153 -14.19 -6.11 6.52
C GLU A 153 -12.77 -5.76 6.04
N LEU A 154 -12.62 -5.26 4.81
CA LEU A 154 -11.35 -4.73 4.32
C LEU A 154 -10.86 -3.55 5.20
N GLY A 155 -11.73 -2.58 5.48
CA GLY A 155 -11.39 -1.44 6.34
C GLY A 155 -10.98 -1.87 7.76
N ASP A 156 -11.66 -2.86 8.33
CA ASP A 156 -11.34 -3.43 9.64
C ASP A 156 -9.96 -4.13 9.62
N ARG A 157 -9.66 -4.92 8.57
CA ARG A 157 -8.35 -5.55 8.40
C ARG A 157 -7.23 -4.51 8.26
N LEU A 158 -7.43 -3.45 7.49
CA LEU A 158 -6.44 -2.38 7.32
C LEU A 158 -6.13 -1.68 8.66
N ARG A 159 -7.13 -1.47 9.51
CA ARG A 159 -6.93 -0.90 10.86
C ARG A 159 -6.12 -1.82 11.77
N VAL A 160 -6.37 -3.14 11.72
CA VAL A 160 -5.57 -4.13 12.46
C VAL A 160 -4.10 -4.09 12.01
N LEU A 161 -3.86 -4.13 10.70
CA LEU A 161 -2.52 -4.06 10.12
C LEU A 161 -1.82 -2.72 10.39
N GLN A 162 -2.58 -1.62 10.48
CA GLN A 162 -2.03 -0.33 10.85
C GLN A 162 -1.52 -0.29 12.29
N ALA A 163 -2.23 -0.95 13.21
CA ALA A 163 -1.91 -0.96 14.64
C ALA A 163 -0.88 -2.03 15.04
N ASN A 164 -0.58 -2.99 14.17
CA ASN A 164 0.26 -4.15 14.49
C ASN A 164 1.42 -4.31 13.50
N ASP A 165 2.62 -3.85 13.90
CA ASP A 165 3.86 -3.96 13.11
C ASP A 165 4.24 -5.41 12.80
N THR A 166 4.00 -6.33 13.74
CA THR A 166 4.31 -7.75 13.55
C THR A 166 3.44 -8.37 12.47
N GLU A 167 2.15 -8.07 12.46
CA GLU A 167 1.23 -8.57 11.44
C GLU A 167 1.46 -7.89 10.08
N TYR A 168 1.79 -6.60 10.07
CA TYR A 168 2.15 -5.87 8.83
C TYR A 168 3.39 -6.43 8.13
N LEU A 169 4.33 -7.01 8.89
CA LEU A 169 5.60 -7.54 8.38
C LEU A 169 5.55 -9.00 7.94
N LYS A 170 4.42 -9.70 8.10
CA LYS A 170 4.23 -11.06 7.62
C LYS A 170 3.92 -11.07 6.12
#